data_AF-A0A7V9ZQU1-F1
#
_entry.id   AF-A0A7V9ZQU1-F1
#
_cell.length_a   1.000
_cell.length_b   1.000
_cell.length_c   1.000
_cell.angle_alpha   90.00
_cell.angle_beta   90.00
_cell.angle_gamma   90.00
#
_symmetry.space_group_name_H-M   'P 1'
#
loop_
_entity.id
_entity.type
_entity.pdbx_description
1 polymer ?
#
loop_
_entity_poly.entity_id
_entity_poly.type
_entity_poly.pdbx_seq_one_letter_code
_entity_poly.pdbx_strand_id
1 'polypeptide(L)'
;NVFVNIGAVFQSLAGGNITAWTKLCEQTRSDAFEIMIQHATELGANAIIGARYDATEIAKGATEVLAYGTAVIVEPLDASETYRS
;
A
#
# COMPACT_ATOMS: atom_id res chain seq x y z
N ASN A 1 3.03 3.67 16.43
CA ASN A 1 3.79 4.90 16.08
C ASN A 1 3.63 5.35 14.62
N VAL A 2 2.65 4.85 13.84
CA VAL A 2 2.43 5.24 12.42
C VAL A 2 1.57 6.52 12.26
N PHE A 3 0.60 6.74 13.14
CA PHE A 3 -0.29 7.92 13.09
C PHE A 3 0.45 9.27 13.26
N VAL A 4 1.60 9.28 13.93
CA VAL A 4 2.39 10.50 14.18
C VAL A 4 3.16 10.94 12.93
N ASN A 5 3.57 10.01 12.06
CA ASN A 5 4.37 10.34 10.88
C ASN A 5 3.52 11.04 9.79
N ILE A 6 2.25 10.67 9.63
CA ILE A 6 1.36 11.30 8.62
C ILE A 6 1.04 12.76 9.01
N GLY A 7 0.83 13.05 10.30
CA GLY A 7 0.51 14.40 10.77
C GLY A 7 1.66 15.41 10.63
N ALA A 8 2.92 14.97 10.77
CA ALA A 8 4.10 15.85 10.67
C ALA A 8 4.36 16.33 9.23
N VAL A 9 4.02 15.51 8.24
CA VAL A 9 4.25 15.83 6.83
C VAL A 9 3.22 16.86 6.32
N PHE A 10 1.97 16.79 6.78
CA PHE A 10 0.94 17.76 6.39
C PHE A 10 1.30 19.22 6.76
N GLN A 11 2.06 19.45 7.83
CA GLN A 11 2.53 20.80 8.18
C GLN A 11 3.59 21.36 7.22
N SER A 12 4.32 20.50 6.50
CA SER A 12 5.40 20.90 5.58
C SER A 12 4.90 21.30 4.18
N LEU A 13 3.65 21.00 3.84
CA LEU A 13 3.09 21.14 2.48
C LEU A 13 2.25 22.41 2.24
N ALA A 14 2.04 23.23 3.28
CA ALA A 14 1.32 24.50 3.19
C ALA A 14 1.97 25.55 2.25
N GLY A 15 3.15 25.25 1.68
CA GLY A 15 3.94 26.16 0.84
C GLY A 15 3.74 26.05 -0.69
N GLY A 16 2.80 25.25 -1.19
CA GLY A 16 2.38 25.31 -2.61
C GLY A 16 3.34 24.75 -3.66
N ASN A 17 4.37 23.97 -3.28
CA ASN A 17 5.25 23.31 -4.24
C ASN A 17 4.65 21.96 -4.69
N ILE A 18 4.06 21.93 -5.89
CA ILE A 18 3.42 20.74 -6.49
C ILE A 18 4.37 19.52 -6.47
N THR A 19 5.67 19.73 -6.69
CA THR A 19 6.65 18.64 -6.68
C THR A 19 6.80 18.00 -5.30
N ALA A 20 6.72 18.80 -4.23
CA ALA A 20 6.77 18.29 -2.86
C ALA A 20 5.49 17.49 -2.51
N TRP A 21 4.34 17.94 -3.01
CA TRP A 21 3.07 17.22 -2.88
C TRP A 21 3.10 15.87 -3.59
N THR A 22 3.52 15.83 -4.86
CA THR A 22 3.65 14.57 -5.61
C THR A 22 4.61 13.62 -4.91
N LYS A 23 5.78 14.12 -4.47
CA LYS A 23 6.75 13.29 -3.75
C LYS A 23 6.18 12.71 -2.46
N LEU A 24 5.37 13.49 -1.73
CA LEU A 24 4.67 12.94 -0.57
C LEU A 24 3.72 11.82 -0.98
N CYS A 25 2.83 12.06 -1.93
CA CYS A 25 1.85 11.05 -2.32
C CYS A 25 2.52 9.74 -2.74
N GLU A 26 3.62 9.80 -3.48
CA GLU A 26 4.42 8.63 -3.84
C GLU A 26 5.02 7.94 -2.61
N GLN A 27 5.62 8.69 -1.68
CA GLN A 27 6.16 8.13 -0.44
C GLN A 27 5.06 7.44 0.38
N THR A 28 3.92 8.11 0.58
CA THR A 28 2.80 7.55 1.36
C THR A 28 2.24 6.27 0.70
N ARG A 29 2.19 6.19 -0.64
CA ARG A 29 1.79 4.95 -1.33
C ARG A 29 2.82 3.83 -1.16
N SER A 30 4.11 4.16 -1.15
CA SER A 30 5.17 3.19 -0.87
C SER A 30 5.06 2.64 0.54
N ASP A 31 4.91 3.52 1.54
CA ASP A 31 4.79 3.12 2.94
C ASP A 31 3.57 2.22 3.18
N ALA A 32 2.40 2.58 2.61
CA ALA A 32 1.20 1.77 2.71
C ALA A 32 1.37 0.37 2.08
N PHE A 33 2.08 0.30 0.95
CA PHE A 33 2.38 -0.97 0.27
C PHE A 33 3.33 -1.86 1.07
N GLU A 34 4.37 -1.28 1.66
CA GLU A 34 5.31 -2.01 2.54
C GLU A 34 4.57 -2.58 3.76
N ILE A 35 3.67 -1.81 4.37
CA ILE A 35 2.84 -2.29 5.49
C ILE A 35 1.96 -3.48 5.04
N MET A 36 1.34 -3.40 3.85
CA MET A 36 0.55 -4.51 3.31
C MET A 36 1.40 -5.77 3.08
N ILE A 37 2.61 -5.64 2.54
CA ILE A 37 3.55 -6.75 2.37
C ILE A 37 3.95 -7.34 3.71
N GLN A 38 4.26 -6.49 4.69
CA GLN A 38 4.65 -6.94 6.02
C GLN A 38 3.54 -7.79 6.66
N HIS A 39 2.29 -7.31 6.62
CA HIS A 39 1.15 -8.08 7.11
C HIS A 39 0.95 -9.41 6.36
N ALA A 40 1.08 -9.43 5.03
CA ALA A 40 0.98 -10.67 4.27
C ALA A 40 2.11 -11.66 4.61
N THR A 41 3.32 -11.15 4.84
CA THR A 41 4.49 -11.94 5.23
C THR A 41 4.31 -12.53 6.63
N GLU A 42 3.77 -11.77 7.57
CA GLU A 42 3.43 -12.24 8.93
C GLU A 42 2.38 -13.36 8.91
N LEU A 43 1.50 -13.38 7.90
CA LEU A 43 0.55 -14.47 7.65
C LEU A 43 1.17 -15.69 6.93
N GLY A 44 2.45 -15.63 6.57
CA GLY A 44 3.16 -16.68 5.84
C GLY A 44 2.83 -16.76 4.36
N ALA A 45 2.20 -15.73 3.79
CA ALA A 45 1.90 -15.68 2.37
C ALA A 45 3.16 -15.45 1.53
N ASN A 46 3.19 -16.01 0.32
CA ASN A 46 4.25 -15.78 -0.65
C ASN A 46 3.80 -14.89 -1.83
N ALA A 47 2.52 -14.51 -1.86
CA ALA A 47 1.96 -13.61 -2.85
C ALA A 47 0.75 -12.83 -2.29
N ILE A 48 0.45 -11.70 -2.93
CA ILE A 48 -0.76 -10.91 -2.70
C ILE A 48 -1.49 -10.79 -4.02
N ILE A 49 -2.75 -11.22 -4.08
CA ILE A 49 -3.61 -11.05 -5.25
C ILE A 49 -4.65 -9.97 -5.00
N GLY A 50 -5.15 -9.37 -6.08
CA GLY A 50 -6.18 -8.33 -5.97
C GLY A 50 -5.70 -7.09 -5.22
N ALA A 51 -4.40 -6.77 -5.25
CA ALA A 51 -3.85 -5.59 -4.58
C ALA A 51 -4.49 -4.30 -5.12
N ARG A 52 -4.94 -3.43 -4.21
CA ARG A 52 -5.60 -2.14 -4.50
C ARG A 52 -5.13 -1.09 -3.50
N TYR A 53 -5.32 0.16 -3.90
CA TYR A 53 -5.21 1.30 -3.00
C TYR A 53 -6.58 1.93 -2.79
N ASP A 54 -6.81 2.43 -1.58
CA ASP A 54 -7.89 3.35 -1.26
C ASP A 54 -7.30 4.63 -0.67
N ALA A 55 -8.00 5.75 -0.86
CA ALA A 55 -7.63 7.03 -0.27
C ALA A 55 -8.87 7.75 0.23
N THR A 56 -8.91 8.08 1.52
CA THR A 56 -10.06 8.72 2.16
C THR A 56 -9.61 9.96 2.92
N GLU A 57 -10.32 11.08 2.75
CA GLU A 57 -10.10 12.25 3.58
C GLU A 57 -10.71 11.99 4.97
N ILE A 58 -9.84 11.92 5.99
CA ILE A 58 -10.22 11.62 7.38
C ILE A 58 -10.40 12.89 8.21
N ALA A 59 -9.77 13.99 7.78
CA ALA A 59 -9.96 15.32 8.32
C ALA A 59 -9.58 16.35 7.24
N LYS A 60 -9.97 17.62 7.44
CA LYS A 60 -9.71 18.68 6.45
C LYS A 60 -8.21 18.76 6.12
N GLY A 61 -7.88 18.43 4.88
CA GLY A 61 -6.49 18.40 4.42
C GLY A 61 -5.68 17.33 5.14
N ALA A 62 -6.27 16.18 5.46
CA ALA A 62 -5.60 14.96 5.92
C ALA A 62 -6.22 13.77 5.20
N THR A 63 -5.46 13.17 4.28
CA THR A 63 -5.89 12.02 3.49
C THR A 63 -5.15 10.78 3.98
N GLU A 64 -5.91 9.77 4.38
CA GLU A 64 -5.39 8.42 4.62
C GLU A 64 -5.21 7.70 3.29
N VAL A 65 -4.12 6.95 3.15
CA VAL A 65 -3.88 6.05 2.02
C VAL A 65 -3.74 4.64 2.56
N LEU A 66 -4.55 3.73 2.04
CA LEU A 66 -4.59 2.32 2.41
C LEU A 66 -4.13 1.48 1.22
N ALA A 67 -3.36 0.43 1.47
CA ALA A 67 -3.10 -0.64 0.52
C ALA A 67 -3.66 -1.95 1.07
N TYR A 68 -4.38 -2.70 0.25
CA TYR A 68 -5.00 -3.97 0.67
C TYR A 68 -5.07 -4.96 -0.49
N GLY A 69 -5.19 -6.23 -0.15
CA GLY A 69 -5.30 -7.34 -1.09
C GLY A 69 -5.51 -8.66 -0.34
N THR A 70 -5.50 -9.77 -1.07
CA THR A 70 -5.65 -11.11 -0.49
C THR A 70 -4.29 -11.79 -0.44
N ALA A 71 -3.83 -12.08 0.77
CA ALA A 71 -2.62 -12.86 1.02
C ALA A 71 -2.87 -14.33 0.66
N VAL A 72 -2.01 -14.92 -0.17
CA VAL A 72 -2.15 -16.29 -0.67
C VAL A 72 -0.80 -17.02 -0.68
N ILE A 73 -0.86 -18.34 -0.69
CA ILE A 73 0.28 -19.21 -1.02
C ILE A 73 0.02 -19.76 -2.42
N VAL A 74 0.93 -19.48 -3.34
CA VAL A 74 0.89 -20.01 -4.71
C VAL A 74 2.03 -21.00 -4.94
N GLU A 75 1.79 -22.00 -5.77
CA GLU A 75 2.78 -22.93 -6.27
C GLU A 75 2.87 -22.84 -7.80
N PRO A 76 4.04 -23.09 -8.40
CA PRO A 76 4.16 -23.19 -9.86
C PRO A 76 3.28 -24.32 -10.39
N LEU A 77 2.63 -24.10 -11.54
CA LEU A 77 1.91 -25.16 -12.23
C LEU A 77 2.89 -26.16 -12.84
N ASP A 78 2.64 -27.45 -12.64
CA ASP A 78 3.35 -28.51 -13.34
C ASP A 78 2.94 -28.54 -14.81
N ALA A 79 3.94 -28.53 -15.71
CA ALA A 79 3.70 -28.47 -17.16
C ALA A 79 2.83 -29.64 -17.69
N SER A 80 2.77 -30.77 -16.97
CA SER A 80 1.93 -31.93 -17.29
C SER A 80 0.45 -31.77 -16.96
N GLU A 81 0.07 -30.78 -16.14
CA GLU A 81 -1.32 -30.59 -15.68
C GLU A 81 -2.11 -29.57 -16.51
N THR A 82 -1.42 -28.85 -17.41
CA THR A 82 -1.96 -27.76 -18.24
C THR A 82 -3.06 -28.18 -19.23
N TYR A 83 -3.29 -29.48 -19.47
CA TYR A 83 -4.21 -29.97 -20.52
C TYR A 83 -5.50 -30.65 -20.02
N ARG A 84 -5.83 -30.61 -18.72
CA ARG A 84 -7.11 -31.18 -18.22
C ARG A 84 -8.19 -30.11 -18.07
N SER A 85 -8.71 -29.61 -19.20
CA SER A 85 -10.02 -28.94 -19.27
C SER A 85 -10.70 -29.23 -20.59
#